data_AF-A0AAV5T909-F1
#
_entry.id   AF-A0AAV5T909-F1
#
_cell.length_a   1.000
_cell.length_b   1.000
_cell.length_c   1.000
_cell.angle_alpha   90.00
_cell.angle_beta   90.00
_cell.angle_gamma   90.00
#
_symmetry.space_group_name_H-M   'P 1'
#
loop_
_entity.id
_entity.type
_entity.pdbx_description
1 polymer ?
#
loop_
_entity_poly.entity_id
_entity_poly.type
_entity_poly.pdbx_seq_one_letter_code
_entity_poly.pdbx_strand_id
1 'polypeptide(L)'
;MDIFALPDVFIRKLMRTMEIEDRMRLRLVCRAFEQLAADSHAGYFAVGGIYKPVGRNLAVNFGDTPFKRDAQSATELTQLRSRLFNGITFAKFELKVAEIKLQVPTDLFFQLIATHKIVHL
;
A
#
# COMPACT_ATOMS: atom_id res chain seq x y z
N MET A 1 7.61 10.99 26.27
CA MET A 1 7.92 12.05 25.29
C MET A 1 6.79 12.05 24.27
N ASP A 2 6.13 13.18 24.04
CA ASP A 2 5.01 13.25 23.10
C ASP A 2 5.51 13.54 21.69
N ILE A 3 5.47 12.54 20.81
CA ILE A 3 5.91 12.66 19.42
C ILE A 3 5.03 13.65 18.65
N PHE A 4 3.74 13.79 19.02
CA PHE A 4 2.81 14.69 18.35
C PHE A 4 2.96 16.15 18.79
N ALA A 5 3.72 16.41 19.86
CA ALA A 5 4.10 17.76 20.26
C ALA A 5 5.27 18.33 19.44
N LEU A 6 5.89 17.53 18.56
CA LEU A 6 6.95 18.01 17.67
C LEU A 6 6.38 18.91 16.57
N PRO A 7 7.12 19.93 16.12
CA PRO A 7 6.74 20.69 14.95
C PRO A 7 6.56 19.77 13.74
N ASP A 8 5.53 20.03 12.95
CA ASP A 8 5.11 19.20 11.82
C ASP A 8 6.22 18.92 10.79
N VAL A 9 7.19 19.83 10.63
CA VAL A 9 8.38 19.61 9.77
C VAL A 9 9.21 18.40 10.24
N PHE A 10 9.39 18.21 11.55
CA PHE A 10 10.13 17.06 12.09
C PHE A 10 9.35 15.77 11.92
N ILE A 11 8.05 15.81 12.17
CA ILE A 11 7.15 14.66 11.99
C ILE A 11 7.20 14.21 10.52
N ARG A 12 7.06 15.14 9.56
CA ARG A 12 7.16 14.82 8.13
C ARG A 12 8.52 14.27 7.73
N LYS A 13 9.61 14.80 8.29
CA LYS A 13 10.96 14.30 8.03
C LYS A 13 11.12 12.87 8.56
N LEU A 14 10.62 12.60 9.77
CA LEU A 14 10.61 11.26 10.38
C LEU A 14 9.81 10.27 9.52
N MET A 15 8.60 10.63 9.10
CA MET A 15 7.76 9.77 8.25
C MET A 15 8.36 9.50 6.86
N ARG A 16 9.17 10.42 6.32
CA ARG A 16 9.90 10.23 5.05
C ARG A 16 11.10 9.30 5.17
N THR A 17 11.73 9.24 6.34
CA THR A 17 12.90 8.38 6.58
C THR A 17 12.53 6.97 7.03
N MET A 18 11.29 6.74 7.45
CA MET A 18 10.83 5.42 7.87
C MET A 18 10.59 4.50 6.66
N GLU A 19 11.04 3.25 6.79
CA GLU A 19 10.70 2.20 5.84
C GLU A 19 9.19 1.93 5.82
N ILE A 20 8.68 1.44 4.69
CA ILE A 20 7.25 1.19 4.54
C ILE A 20 6.74 0.14 5.55
N GLU A 21 7.58 -0.84 5.91
CA GLU A 21 7.24 -1.84 6.92
C GLU A 21 7.05 -1.21 8.31
N ASP A 22 7.96 -0.34 8.72
CA ASP A 22 7.86 0.35 10.00
C ASP A 22 6.68 1.31 10.04
N ARG A 23 6.40 2.00 8.93
CA ARG A 23 5.18 2.80 8.79
C ARG A 23 3.93 1.95 8.96
N MET A 24 3.92 0.71 8.46
CA MET A 24 2.81 -0.21 8.64
C MET A 24 2.66 -0.66 10.08
N ARG A 25 3.76 -0.95 10.78
CA ARG A 25 3.75 -1.26 12.21
C ARG A 25 3.27 -0.08 13.04
N LEU A 26 3.70 1.14 12.70
CA LEU A 26 3.33 2.37 13.38
C LEU A 26 1.80 2.57 13.43
N ARG A 27 1.10 2.23 12.35
CA ARG A 27 -0.37 2.32 12.28
C ARG A 27 -1.11 1.45 13.29
N LEU A 28 -0.49 0.37 13.73
CA LEU A 28 -1.11 -0.57 14.66
C LEU A 28 -1.01 -0.07 16.11
N VAL A 29 -0.23 0.98 16.37
CA VAL A 29 0.00 1.50 17.73
C VAL A 29 -1.24 2.20 18.27
N CYS A 30 -1.78 3.19 17.54
CA CYS A 30 -3.01 3.89 17.93
C CYS A 30 -3.61 4.66 16.73
N ARG A 31 -4.83 5.18 16.89
CA ARG A 31 -5.53 5.96 15.85
C ARG A 31 -4.75 7.19 15.39
N ALA A 32 -4.04 7.88 16.30
CA ALA A 32 -3.24 9.05 15.94
C ALA A 32 -2.07 8.67 15.03
N PHE A 33 -1.40 7.54 15.30
CA PHE A 33 -0.35 7.03 14.43
C PHE A 33 -0.89 6.46 13.11
N GLU A 34 -2.07 5.83 13.13
CA GLU A 34 -2.76 5.42 11.91
C GLU A 34 -3.00 6.60 10.98
N GLN A 35 -3.56 7.69 11.52
CA GLN A 35 -3.83 8.91 10.78
C GLN A 35 -2.53 9.54 10.27
N LEU A 36 -1.51 9.64 11.13
CA LEU A 36 -0.21 10.18 10.76
C LEU A 36 0.44 9.42 9.58
N ALA A 37 0.38 8.09 9.60
CA ALA A 37 0.95 7.28 8.54
C ALA A 37 0.15 7.36 7.23
N ALA A 38 -1.17 7.58 7.32
CA ALA A 38 -2.07 7.72 6.18
C ALA A 38 -1.94 9.09 5.48
N ASP A 39 -1.71 10.16 6.25
CA ASP A 39 -1.65 11.53 5.72
C ASP A 39 -0.25 11.91 5.21
N SER A 40 0.79 11.18 5.63
CA SER A 40 2.15 11.44 5.18
C SER A 40 2.44 10.75 3.85
N HIS A 41 3.07 11.46 2.91
CA HIS A 41 3.55 10.84 1.67
C HIS A 41 4.56 9.72 2.00
N ALA A 42 4.27 8.50 1.58
CA ALA A 42 5.05 7.27 1.77
C ALA A 42 6.16 7.06 0.74
N GLY A 43 6.21 7.91 -0.27
CA GLY A 43 7.35 7.99 -1.18
C GLY A 43 6.96 7.73 -2.63
N TYR A 44 7.96 7.79 -3.49
CA TYR A 44 7.82 7.47 -4.91
C TYR A 44 8.53 6.15 -5.19
N PHE A 45 7.85 5.27 -5.92
CA PHE A 45 8.43 4.02 -6.41
C PHE A 45 8.38 4.00 -7.94
N ALA A 46 9.49 3.62 -8.57
CA ALA A 46 9.53 3.51 -10.03
C ALA A 46 8.53 2.46 -10.54
N VAL A 47 8.38 1.36 -9.80
CA VAL A 47 7.47 0.27 -10.11
C VAL A 47 6.74 -0.16 -8.85
N GLY A 48 5.46 -0.44 -8.96
CA GLY A 48 4.68 -1.16 -7.96
C GLY A 48 3.82 -2.21 -8.64
N GLY A 49 3.32 -3.16 -7.88
CA GLY A 49 2.39 -4.10 -8.47
C GLY A 49 1.80 -5.09 -7.51
N ILE A 50 0.73 -5.71 -7.98
CA ILE A 50 0.05 -6.81 -7.30
C ILE A 50 0.24 -8.04 -8.15
N TYR A 51 0.66 -9.13 -7.51
CA TYR A 51 0.87 -10.40 -8.17
C TYR A 51 0.11 -11.51 -7.44
N LYS A 52 -0.63 -12.33 -8.20
CA LYS A 52 -1.25 -13.55 -7.70
C LYS A 52 -0.68 -14.75 -8.45
N PRO A 53 0.29 -15.48 -7.86
CA PRO A 53 0.78 -16.74 -8.43
C PRO A 53 -0.29 -17.83 -8.34
N VAL A 54 -0.27 -18.79 -9.27
CA VAL A 54 -1.15 -19.97 -9.21
C VAL A 54 -0.90 -20.74 -7.92
N GLY A 55 -1.96 -21.01 -7.15
CA GLY A 55 -1.88 -21.76 -5.89
C GLY A 55 -1.25 -20.99 -4.72
N ARG A 56 -1.05 -19.67 -4.82
CA ARG A 56 -0.56 -18.83 -3.72
C ARG A 56 -1.47 -17.63 -3.49
N ASN A 57 -1.33 -17.06 -2.30
CA ASN A 57 -2.01 -15.83 -1.95
C ASN A 57 -1.48 -14.65 -2.76
N LEU A 58 -2.31 -13.62 -2.84
CA LEU A 58 -1.94 -12.38 -3.48
C LEU A 58 -0.81 -11.72 -2.71
N ALA A 59 0.10 -11.09 -3.43
CA ALA A 59 1.17 -10.32 -2.82
C ALA A 59 1.35 -8.99 -3.54
N VAL A 60 1.90 -8.03 -2.82
CA VAL A 60 2.06 -6.63 -3.25
C VAL A 60 3.55 -6.32 -3.26
N ASN A 61 4.06 -5.66 -4.29
CA ASN A 61 5.45 -5.20 -4.35
C ASN A 61 5.49 -3.69 -4.47
N PHE A 62 6.42 -3.09 -3.72
CA PHE A 62 6.79 -1.68 -3.81
C PHE A 62 8.26 -1.60 -4.24
N GLY A 63 8.51 -1.33 -5.52
CA GLY A 63 9.84 -1.48 -6.12
C GLY A 63 10.36 -2.91 -5.93
N ASP A 64 11.55 -3.03 -5.36
CA ASP A 64 12.21 -4.31 -5.06
C ASP A 64 11.79 -4.92 -3.72
N THR A 65 10.88 -4.26 -2.97
CA THR A 65 10.46 -4.73 -1.64
C THR A 65 9.17 -5.55 -1.77
N PRO A 66 9.22 -6.89 -1.58
CA PRO A 66 8.02 -7.71 -1.59
C PRO A 66 7.27 -7.58 -0.28
N PHE A 67 6.10 -6.96 -0.33
CA PHE A 67 5.13 -6.97 0.75
C PHE A 67 4.26 -8.22 0.64
N LYS A 68 4.70 -9.28 1.32
CA LYS A 68 3.95 -10.53 1.45
C LYS A 68 2.93 -10.37 2.57
N ARG A 69 1.70 -10.09 2.19
CA ARG A 69 0.55 -10.29 3.07
C ARG A 69 -0.37 -11.26 2.37
N ASP A 70 -0.80 -12.29 3.07
CA ASP A 70 -1.81 -13.23 2.57
C ASP A 70 -3.15 -12.50 2.44
N ALA A 71 -3.30 -11.70 1.39
CA ALA A 71 -4.58 -11.13 1.04
C ALA A 71 -5.37 -12.22 0.32
N GLN A 72 -6.39 -12.73 1.00
CA GLN A 72 -7.29 -13.77 0.53
C GLN A 72 -8.50 -13.19 -0.20
N SER A 73 -8.80 -11.89 -0.03
CA SER A 73 -9.99 -11.27 -0.61
C SER A 73 -9.79 -9.88 -1.25
N ALA A 74 -10.70 -9.54 -2.16
CA ALA A 74 -10.82 -8.19 -2.74
C ALA A 74 -11.04 -7.09 -1.67
N THR A 75 -11.72 -7.42 -0.57
CA THR A 75 -11.96 -6.48 0.54
C THR A 75 -10.67 -6.13 1.27
N GLU A 76 -9.77 -7.10 1.46
CA GLU A 76 -8.45 -6.85 2.04
C GLU A 76 -7.60 -5.99 1.13
N LEU A 77 -7.72 -6.13 -0.20
CA LEU A 77 -7.07 -5.23 -1.17
C LEU A 77 -7.58 -3.79 -1.08
N THR A 78 -8.90 -3.59 -0.94
CA THR A 78 -9.46 -2.24 -0.75
C THR A 78 -9.01 -1.63 0.58
N GLN A 79 -8.96 -2.43 1.65
CA GLN A 79 -8.39 -1.99 2.93
C GLN A 79 -6.88 -1.70 2.81
N LEU A 80 -6.15 -2.49 2.02
CA LEU A 80 -4.75 -2.24 1.68
C LEU A 80 -4.64 -0.93 0.91
N ARG A 81 -5.55 -0.56 0.01
CA ARG A 81 -5.58 0.79 -0.62
C ARG A 81 -5.63 1.90 0.41
N SER A 82 -6.69 1.92 1.22
CA SER A 82 -6.90 2.97 2.23
C SER A 82 -5.76 3.01 3.25
N ARG A 83 -5.07 1.88 3.42
CA ARG A 83 -3.90 1.77 4.28
C ARG A 83 -2.62 2.13 3.53
N LEU A 84 -2.06 1.22 2.77
CA LEU A 84 -0.75 1.33 2.15
C LEU A 84 -0.64 2.42 1.07
N PHE A 85 -1.67 2.64 0.27
CA PHE A 85 -1.51 3.38 -0.99
C PHE A 85 -1.77 4.88 -0.88
N ASN A 86 -2.37 5.34 0.22
CA ASN A 86 -2.47 6.77 0.47
C ASN A 86 -1.07 7.36 0.67
N GLY A 87 -0.69 8.28 -0.21
CA GLY A 87 0.61 8.94 -0.19
C GLY A 87 1.74 8.16 -0.86
N ILE A 88 1.48 7.02 -1.53
CA ILE A 88 2.48 6.37 -2.39
C ILE A 88 2.24 6.76 -3.85
N THR A 89 3.27 7.27 -4.51
CA THR A 89 3.24 7.52 -5.96
C THR A 89 4.01 6.43 -6.70
N PHE A 90 3.45 5.91 -7.79
CA PHE A 90 4.14 4.97 -8.69
C PHE A 90 4.33 5.59 -10.07
N ALA A 91 5.51 5.40 -10.67
CA ALA A 91 5.66 5.66 -12.11
C ALA A 91 4.87 4.64 -12.93
N LYS A 92 4.96 3.37 -12.52
CA LYS A 92 4.35 2.24 -13.20
C LYS A 92 3.70 1.31 -12.18
N PHE A 93 2.46 0.93 -12.43
CA PHE A 93 1.76 -0.06 -11.62
C PHE A 93 1.36 -1.27 -12.48
N GLU A 94 1.77 -2.45 -12.05
CA GLU A 94 1.54 -3.71 -12.77
C GLU A 94 0.62 -4.65 -11.97
N LEU A 95 -0.39 -5.19 -12.64
CA LEU A 95 -1.18 -6.31 -12.16
C LEU A 95 -0.73 -7.59 -12.88
N LYS A 96 -0.31 -8.59 -12.11
CA LYS A 96 0.07 -9.92 -12.63
C LYS A 96 -0.83 -10.96 -12.01
N VAL A 97 -1.75 -11.52 -12.78
CA VAL A 97 -2.62 -12.60 -12.33
C VAL A 97 -2.37 -13.78 -13.25
N ALA A 98 -1.82 -14.87 -12.69
CA ALA A 98 -1.32 -15.99 -13.48
C ALA A 98 -0.35 -15.52 -14.59
N GLU A 99 -0.66 -15.80 -15.86
CA GLU A 99 0.17 -15.41 -17.01
C GLU A 99 -0.19 -14.02 -17.59
N ILE A 100 -1.24 -13.38 -17.10
CA ILE A 100 -1.72 -12.10 -17.62
C ILE A 100 -0.99 -10.96 -16.91
N LYS A 101 -0.34 -10.08 -17.71
CA LYS A 101 0.30 -8.85 -17.23
C LYS A 101 -0.47 -7.64 -17.77
N LEU A 102 -1.04 -6.84 -16.86
CA LEU A 102 -1.76 -5.62 -17.18
C LEU A 102 -1.06 -4.42 -16.53
N GLN A 103 -0.77 -3.39 -17.32
CA GLN A 103 -0.38 -2.09 -16.78
C GLN A 103 -1.64 -1.24 -16.65
N VAL A 104 -1.93 -0.82 -15.44
CA VAL A 104 -3.15 -0.06 -15.13
C VAL A 104 -2.79 1.08 -14.19
N PRO A 105 -3.40 2.27 -14.35
CA PRO A 105 -3.30 3.30 -13.32
C PRO A 105 -3.73 2.74 -11.97
N THR A 106 -2.96 3.01 -10.91
CA THR A 106 -3.21 2.49 -9.56
C THR A 106 -4.65 2.80 -9.10
N ASP A 107 -5.14 4.00 -9.39
CA ASP A 107 -6.50 4.40 -9.01
C ASP A 107 -7.59 3.65 -9.77
N LEU A 108 -7.38 3.40 -11.06
CA LEU A 108 -8.31 2.64 -11.90
C LEU A 108 -8.40 1.19 -11.39
N PHE A 109 -7.27 0.58 -11.03
CA PHE A 109 -7.25 -0.76 -10.46
C PHE A 109 -8.11 -0.87 -9.21
N PHE A 110 -7.90 0.03 -8.24
CA PHE A 110 -8.66 -0.05 -7.01
C PHE A 110 -10.13 0.37 -7.17
N GLN A 111 -10.45 1.23 -8.15
CA GLN A 111 -11.84 1.46 -8.56
C GLN A 111 -12.46 0.18 -9.11
N LEU A 112 -11.77 -0.55 -9.99
CA LEU A 112 -12.28 -1.80 -10.56
C LEU A 112 -12.55 -2.86 -9.47
N ILE A 113 -11.64 -3.00 -8.49
CA ILE A 113 -11.84 -3.88 -7.32
C ILE A 113 -13.02 -3.45 -6.47
N ALA A 114 -13.17 -2.14 -6.20
CA ALA A 114 -14.26 -1.63 -5.37
C ALA A 114 -15.63 -1.83 -6.03
N THR A 115 -15.70 -1.65 -7.36
CA THR A 115 -16.93 -1.78 -8.15
C THR A 115 -17.30 -3.24 -8.37
N HIS A 116 -16.32 -4.12 -8.56
CA HIS A 116 -16.53 -5.54 -8.76
C HIS A 116 -16.14 -6.28 -7.49
N LYS A 117 -17.07 -6.36 -6.52
CA LYS A 117 -16.96 -7.20 -5.30
C LYS A 117 -16.63 -8.68 -5.56
N ILE A 118 -16.54 -9.06 -6.83
CA ILE A 118 -16.35 -10.41 -7.34
C ILE A 118 -15.27 -10.29 -8.41
N VAL A 119 -14.02 -10.33 -7.98
CA VAL A 119 -13.07 -11.10 -8.77
C VAL A 119 -12.68 -12.23 -7.84
N HIS A 120 -13.21 -13.42 -8.10
CA HIS A 120 -12.56 -14.65 -7.69
C HIS A 120 -11.22 -14.70 -8.45
N LEU A 121 -10.28 -13.82 -8.06
CA LEU A 121 -8.87 -13.96 -8.36
C LEU A 121 -8.41 -15.18 -7.60
#